data_AF-A0A8T3XF66-F1
#
_entry.id   AF-A0A8T3XF66-F1
#
_cell.length_a   1.000
_cell.length_b   1.000
_cell.length_c   1.000
_cell.angle_alpha   90.00
_cell.angle_beta   90.00
_cell.angle_gamma   90.00
#
_symmetry.space_group_name_H-M   'P 1'
#
loop_
_entity.id
_entity.type
_entity.pdbx_description
1 polymer ?
#
loop_
_entity_poly.entity_id
_entity_poly.type
_entity_poly.pdbx_seq_one_letter_code
_entity_poly.pdbx_strand_id
1 'polypeptide(L)' 'KKDKISLFIKIDEELKGMLNKFHDAIKEKVGASILKISELSPSKKHSFEKKEKVRDKEFELFMDKNL' A
#
# COMPACT_ATOMS: atom_id res chain seq x y z
N LYS A 1 14.92 -13.46 9.87
CA LYS A 1 13.55 -13.02 10.20
C LYS A 1 13.16 -11.99 9.13
N LYS A 2 12.31 -12.33 8.15
CA LYS A 2 11.82 -11.31 7.19
C LYS A 2 10.81 -10.46 7.94
N ASP A 3 11.05 -9.15 8.05
CA ASP A 3 10.09 -8.22 8.64
C ASP A 3 8.75 -8.38 7.92
N LYS A 4 7.71 -8.82 8.63
CA LYS A 4 6.39 -9.03 8.03
C LYS A 4 5.63 -7.72 8.10
N ILE A 5 5.71 -6.89 7.07
CA ILE A 5 4.92 -5.65 7.06
C ILE A 5 3.52 -5.88 6.49
N SER A 6 2.54 -5.16 7.03
CA SER A 6 1.22 -4.99 6.42
C SER A 6 1.20 -3.64 5.73
N LEU A 7 0.98 -3.63 4.41
CA LEU A 7 0.92 -2.42 3.60
C LEU A 7 -0.49 -2.23 3.04
N PHE A 8 -1.06 -1.05 3.28
CA PHE A 8 -2.28 -0.58 2.63
C PHE A 8 -1.91 0.62 1.74
N ILE A 9 -2.32 0.57 0.48
CA ILE A 9 -2.11 1.64 -0.48
C ILE A 9 -3.48 2.16 -0.90
N LYS A 10 -3.75 3.42 -0.56
CA LYS A 10 -4.90 4.15 -1.07
C LYS A 10 -4.53 4.88 -2.35
N ILE A 11 -5.32 4.69 -3.39
CA ILE A 11 -5.15 5.28 -4.72
C ILE A 11 -6.50 5.58 -5.35
N ASP A 12 -6.52 6.38 -6.41
CA ASP A 12 -7.73 6.55 -7.21
C ASP A 12 -8.16 5.25 -7.94
N GLU A 13 -9.40 5.24 -8.44
CA GLU A 13 -9.98 4.09 -9.12
C GLU A 13 -9.23 3.75 -10.42
N GLU A 14 -8.77 4.77 -11.14
CA GLU A 14 -8.05 4.64 -12.41
C GLU A 14 -6.74 3.85 -12.23
N LEU A 15 -5.98 4.16 -11.17
CA LEU A 15 -4.71 3.50 -10.87
C LEU A 15 -4.88 2.10 -10.30
N LYS A 16 -6.02 1.79 -9.69
CA LYS A 16 -6.26 0.49 -9.04
C LYS A 16 -6.08 -0.68 -10.00
N GLY A 17 -6.62 -0.56 -11.21
CA GLY A 17 -6.45 -1.58 -12.25
C GLY A 17 -4.99 -1.78 -12.66
N MET A 18 -4.20 -0.71 -12.71
CA MET A 18 -2.79 -0.77 -13.08
C MET A 18 -1.94 -1.36 -11.96
N LEU A 19 -2.10 -0.87 -10.73
CA LEU A 19 -1.31 -1.33 -9.59
C LEU A 19 -1.59 -2.80 -9.22
N ASN A 20 -2.83 -3.26 -9.40
CA ASN A 20 -3.17 -4.66 -9.13
C ASN A 20 -2.39 -5.64 -10.02
N LYS A 21 -1.99 -5.25 -11.24
CA LYS A 21 -1.12 -6.09 -12.09
C LYS A 21 0.28 -6.29 -11.52
N PHE A 22 0.72 -5.40 -10.64
CA PHE A 22 2.02 -5.44 -9.98
C PHE A 22 1.91 -5.85 -8.50
N HIS A 23 0.76 -6.34 -8.05
CA HIS A 23 0.50 -6.62 -6.63
C HIS A 23 1.57 -7.55 -6.03
N ASP A 24 1.80 -8.71 -6.64
CA ASP A 24 2.79 -9.68 -6.14
C ASP A 24 4.22 -9.13 -6.18
N ALA A 25 4.57 -8.41 -7.26
CA ALA A 25 5.88 -7.79 -7.42
C ALA A 25 6.14 -6.72 -6.35
N ILE A 26 5.15 -5.87 -6.06
CA ILE A 26 5.22 -4.87 -5.00
C ILE A 26 5.37 -5.58 -3.66
N LYS A 27 4.52 -6.56 -3.38
CA LYS A 27 4.51 -7.34 -2.13
C LYS A 27 5.87 -7.98 -1.85
N GLU A 28 6.47 -8.62 -2.85
CA GLU A 28 7.79 -9.24 -2.75
C GLU A 28 8.88 -8.19 -2.53
N LYS A 29 8.88 -7.11 -3.34
CA LYS A 29 9.91 -6.07 -3.31
C LYS A 29 9.99 -5.35 -1.97
N VAL A 30 8.84 -5.08 -1.34
CA VAL A 30 8.77 -4.39 -0.05
C VAL A 30 8.81 -5.35 1.15
N GLY A 31 8.78 -6.66 0.90
CA GLY A 31 8.75 -7.67 1.97
C GLY A 31 7.43 -7.71 2.75
N ALA A 32 6.31 -7.34 2.12
CA ALA A 32 5.02 -7.34 2.79
C ALA A 32 4.44 -8.75 2.93
N SER A 33 3.94 -9.08 4.12
CA SER A 33 3.11 -10.28 4.32
C SER A 33 1.70 -10.06 3.78
N ILE A 34 1.18 -8.83 3.91
CA ILE A 34 -0.16 -8.42 3.47
C ILE A 34 -0.03 -7.13 2.67
N LEU A 35 -0.62 -7.11 1.47
CA LEU A 35 -0.75 -5.91 0.65
C LEU A 35 -2.22 -5.74 0.29
N LYS A 36 -2.80 -4.58 0.62
CA LYS A 36 -4.15 -4.18 0.21
C LYS A 36 -4.08 -2.89 -0.58
N ILE A 37 -4.76 -2.86 -1.72
CA ILE A 37 -4.83 -1.71 -2.62
C ILE A 37 -6.30 -1.33 -2.75
N SER A 38 -6.65 -0.07 -2.46
CA SER A 38 -8.04 0.39 -2.47
C SER A 38 -8.15 1.89 -2.74
N GLU A 39 -9.34 2.30 -3.11
CA GLU A 39 -9.86 3.65 -3.22
C GLU A 39 -10.37 4.21 -1.88
N LEU A 40 -10.67 3.33 -0.94
CA LEU A 40 -11.20 3.70 0.36
C LEU A 40 -10.08 3.92 1.36
N SER A 41 -10.33 4.81 2.33
CA SER A 41 -9.45 4.96 3.49
C SER A 41 -9.43 3.69 4.34
N PRO A 42 -8.30 3.36 4.99
CA PRO A 42 -8.24 2.26 5.93
C PRO A 42 -9.18 2.51 7.11
N SER A 43 -9.82 1.46 7.62
CA SER A 43 -10.76 1.55 8.74
C SER A 43 -10.08 1.69 10.11
N LYS A 44 -8.76 1.48 10.16
CA LYS A 44 -7.95 1.57 11.39
C LYS A 44 -6.78 2.52 11.17
N LYS A 45 -6.28 3.09 12.27
CA LYS A 45 -5.01 3.84 12.26
C LYS A 45 -3.84 2.89 12.00
N HIS A 46 -2.83 3.41 11.34
CA HIS A 46 -1.60 2.69 11.07
C HIS A 46 -0.41 3.36 11.75
N SER A 47 0.62 2.56 12.02
CA SER A 47 1.83 3.04 12.73
C SER A 47 2.60 4.06 11.90
N PHE A 48 2.56 3.91 10.58
CA PHE A 48 3.15 4.81 9.62
C PHE A 48 2.13 5.15 8.55
N GLU A 49 2.05 6.44 8.23
CA GLU A 49 1.21 6.97 7.17
C GLU A 49 2.05 7.95 6.35
N LYS A 50 1.94 7.89 5.02
CA LYS A 50 2.66 8.79 4.11
C LYS A 50 1.79 9.11 2.91
N LYS A 51 1.73 10.39 2.56
CA LYS A 51 1.05 10.86 1.36
C LYS A 51 2.09 11.32 0.34
N GLU A 52 1.99 10.82 -0.88
CA GLU A 52 2.92 11.09 -1.96
C GLU A 52 2.17 11.45 -3.23
N LYS A 53 2.71 12.40 -4.00
CA LYS A 53 2.17 12.80 -5.28
C LYS A 53 3.22 12.57 -6.37
N VAL A 54 2.88 11.73 -7.34
CA VAL A 54 3.72 11.47 -8.51
C VAL A 54 2.98 12.02 -9.73
N ARG A 55 3.46 13.15 -10.25
CA ARG A 55 2.79 13.92 -11.31
C ARG A 55 1.37 14.35 -10.90
N ASP A 56 0.35 13.87 -11.60
CA ASP A 56 -1.07 14.10 -11.38
C ASP A 56 -1.70 13.04 -10.45
N LYS A 57 -0.94 12.03 -10.04
CA LYS A 57 -1.44 10.90 -9.26
C LYS A 57 -1.06 11.00 -7.79
N GLU A 58 -2.02 10.68 -6.92
CA GLU A 58 -1.87 10.73 -5.47
C GLU A 58 -1.92 9.33 -4.85
N PHE A 59 -1.01 9.08 -3.91
CA PHE A 59 -0.87 7.82 -3.20
C PHE A 59 -0.87 8.11 -1.70
N GLU A 60 -1.65 7.36 -0.94
CA GLU A 60 -1.51 7.33 0.52
C GLU A 60 -1.07 5.92 0.93
N LEU A 61 0.09 5.83 1.55
CA LEU A 61 0.72 4.60 2.01
C LEU A 61 0.50 4.50 3.52
N PHE A 62 0.02 3.34 3.96
CA PHE A 62 -0.17 3.06 5.37
C PHE A 62 0.48 1.72 5.71
N MET A 63 1.32 1.72 6.74
CA MET A 63 2.17 0.57 7.06
C MET A 63 2.14 0.25 8.55
N ASP A 64 2.01 -1.04 8.85
CA ASP A 64 2.24 -1.62 10.17
C ASP A 64 3.36 -2.66 10.09
N LYS A 65 4.21 -2.70 11.12
CA LYS A 65 5.16 -3.78 11.30
C LYS A 65 4.49 -4.90 12.09
N ASN A 66 4.31 -6.08 11.50
CA ASN A 66 3.86 -7.25 12.23
C ASN A 66 5.09 -7.89 12.91
N LEU A 67 5.06 -7.97 14.24
CA LEU A 67 6.11 -8.57 15.08
C LEU A 67 6.12 -10.11 15.01
#